data_AF-A0A969FGJ9-F1
#
_entry.id   AF-A0A969FGJ9-F1
#
_cell.length_a   1.000
_cell.length_b   1.000
_cell.length_c   1.000
_cell.angle_alpha   90.00
_cell.angle_beta   90.00
_cell.angle_gamma   90.00
#
_symmetry.space_group_name_H-M   'P 1'
#
loop_
_entity.id
_entity.type
_entity.pdbx_description
1 polymer ?
#
loop_
_entity_poly.entity_id
_entity_poly.type
_entity_poly.pdbx_seq_one_letter_code
_entity_poly.pdbx_strand_id
1 'polypeptide(L)'
;MPQRITALITANVFQNGLSRCEESWRYYTVLLRRLAAKPVDWYISDLDFDLAFVLWHLYQFGGDQACRAAYEEMMQILRICKINESILENSKFYRLNFYDSLRLACSVDCCVDAIVTWEPNQFATSDRERSSIREKGYFYRNFNAEMADDQTRTTHSIGIFSVDAFLLHLHELETTTSSIRKAPSVLQIESLEVQITRSIKATVTLQTFEGRQFRETTHGRTPCDALYKAIDRCVDRHIQLPERNLVYFSMPDTIGGADAVVEVCIRVECGDAQFEASATNDNVLWAFGDAYVAAINSIYAGLSSVWGMGSDRPN
;
A
#
# COMPACT_ATOMS: atom_id res chain seq x y z
N MET A 1 1.40 17.49 -8.85
CA MET A 1 1.62 16.34 -9.76
C MET A 1 1.68 15.10 -8.88
N PRO A 2 1.06 13.96 -9.25
CA PRO A 2 1.17 12.75 -8.44
C PRO A 2 2.65 12.36 -8.35
N GLN A 3 3.13 12.10 -7.13
CA GLN A 3 4.48 11.63 -6.88
C GLN A 3 4.65 10.28 -7.60
N ARG A 4 5.59 10.21 -8.55
CA ARG A 4 5.90 8.96 -9.24
C ARG A 4 6.61 8.04 -8.26
N ILE A 5 6.17 6.79 -8.20
CA ILE A 5 6.81 5.75 -7.41
C ILE A 5 8.14 5.42 -8.08
N THR A 6 9.18 5.28 -7.28
CA THR A 6 10.52 4.87 -7.72
C THR A 6 10.76 3.43 -7.28
N ALA A 7 11.23 2.57 -8.17
CA ALA A 7 11.44 1.16 -7.84
C ALA A 7 12.72 0.62 -8.47
N LEU A 8 13.53 -0.09 -7.68
CA LEU A 8 14.66 -0.87 -8.16
C LEU A 8 14.20 -2.28 -8.53
N ILE A 9 14.43 -2.68 -9.77
CA ILE A 9 14.11 -4.02 -10.27
C ILE A 9 15.37 -4.89 -10.29
N THR A 10 15.27 -6.15 -9.89
CA THR A 10 16.41 -7.07 -9.84
C THR A 10 16.54 -7.90 -11.11
N ALA A 11 17.76 -8.37 -11.44
CA ALA A 11 18.01 -9.15 -12.65
C ALA A 11 17.17 -10.42 -12.73
N ASN A 12 16.81 -11.01 -11.58
CA ASN A 12 16.00 -12.21 -11.57
C ASN A 12 14.60 -11.98 -12.14
N VAL A 13 14.06 -10.75 -12.12
CA VAL A 13 12.80 -10.42 -12.81
C VAL A 13 12.91 -10.68 -14.31
N PHE A 14 14.12 -10.53 -14.85
CA PHE A 14 14.45 -10.85 -16.22
C PHE A 14 14.83 -12.33 -16.45
N GLN A 15 15.05 -13.08 -15.36
CA GLN A 15 15.36 -14.51 -15.34
C GLN A 15 14.10 -15.30 -15.00
N ASN A 16 13.27 -15.62 -15.98
CA ASN A 16 12.32 -16.70 -15.71
C ASN A 16 13.02 -18.05 -15.93
N GLY A 17 13.24 -18.80 -14.85
CA GLY A 17 13.79 -20.16 -14.82
C GLY A 17 12.94 -21.26 -15.49
N LEU A 18 12.03 -20.90 -16.40
CA LEU A 18 11.13 -21.81 -17.14
C LEU A 18 11.31 -21.75 -18.67
N SER A 19 12.43 -21.22 -19.14
CA SER A 19 12.66 -20.80 -20.53
C SER A 19 12.85 -21.87 -21.60
N ARG A 20 12.23 -23.05 -21.44
CA ARG A 20 12.21 -24.06 -22.50
C ARG A 20 10.82 -24.40 -23.03
N CYS A 21 9.74 -23.79 -22.49
CA CYS A 21 8.36 -24.03 -22.92
C CYS A 21 7.71 -22.77 -23.51
N GLU A 22 7.02 -22.90 -24.65
CA GLU A 22 6.34 -21.80 -25.37
C GLU A 22 5.33 -21.02 -24.49
N GLU A 23 4.61 -21.70 -23.60
CA GLU A 23 3.61 -21.08 -22.72
C GLU A 23 4.24 -20.07 -21.75
N SER A 24 5.50 -20.28 -21.37
CA SER A 24 6.22 -19.40 -20.44
C SER A 24 6.62 -18.07 -21.07
N TRP A 25 6.81 -18.01 -22.40
CA TRP A 25 7.19 -16.75 -23.10
C TRP A 25 6.02 -15.78 -23.21
N ARG A 26 4.80 -16.26 -23.42
CA ARG A 26 3.61 -15.39 -23.50
C ARG A 26 3.34 -14.72 -22.15
N TYR A 27 3.38 -15.51 -21.07
CA TYR A 27 3.24 -14.98 -19.72
C TYR A 27 4.30 -13.90 -19.44
N TYR A 28 5.56 -14.21 -19.75
CA TYR A 28 6.67 -13.29 -19.52
C TYR A 28 6.59 -12.00 -20.36
N THR A 29 6.20 -12.12 -21.63
CA THR A 29 5.96 -10.97 -22.52
C THR A 29 4.88 -10.04 -21.95
N VAL A 30 3.77 -10.61 -21.50
CA VAL A 30 2.67 -9.84 -20.88
C VAL A 30 3.15 -9.18 -19.59
N LEU A 31 3.91 -9.89 -18.77
CA LEU A 31 4.42 -9.36 -17.51
C LEU A 31 5.33 -8.15 -17.70
N LEU A 32 6.34 -8.26 -18.58
CA LEU A 32 7.27 -7.16 -18.83
C LEU A 32 6.55 -5.93 -19.40
N ARG A 33 5.62 -6.13 -20.33
CA ARG A 33 4.78 -5.03 -20.84
C ARG A 33 3.93 -4.40 -19.74
N ARG A 34 3.36 -5.21 -18.84
CA ARG A 34 2.60 -4.70 -17.69
C ARG A 34 3.46 -3.84 -16.78
N LEU A 35 4.70 -4.26 -16.49
CA LEU A 35 5.64 -3.48 -15.69
C LEU A 35 6.08 -2.20 -16.40
N ALA A 36 6.44 -2.29 -17.68
CA ALA A 36 6.88 -1.15 -18.49
C ALA A 36 5.79 -0.08 -18.67
N ALA A 37 4.52 -0.50 -18.73
CA ALA A 37 3.39 0.41 -18.84
C ALA A 37 3.05 1.17 -17.55
N LYS A 38 3.64 0.81 -16.40
CA LYS A 38 3.36 1.47 -15.11
C LYS A 38 4.07 2.82 -15.00
N PRO A 39 3.44 3.84 -14.37
CA PRO A 39 4.04 5.16 -14.17
C PRO A 39 5.07 5.16 -13.03
N VAL A 40 6.03 4.23 -13.10
CA VAL A 40 7.10 4.02 -12.13
C VAL A 40 8.41 4.48 -12.74
N ASP A 41 9.20 5.24 -11.98
CA ASP A 41 10.56 5.55 -12.35
C ASP A 41 11.44 4.35 -11.96
N TRP A 42 11.75 3.52 -12.95
CA TRP A 42 12.46 2.26 -12.76
C TRP A 42 13.97 2.44 -12.66
N TYR A 43 14.57 1.79 -11.67
CA TYR A 43 15.99 1.69 -11.45
C TYR A 43 16.45 0.24 -11.55
N ILE A 44 17.71 0.02 -11.86
CA ILE A 44 18.37 -1.28 -11.81
C ILE A 44 19.83 -1.06 -11.42
N SER A 45 20.42 -1.95 -10.61
CA SER A 45 21.87 -1.88 -10.36
C SER A 45 22.64 -2.17 -11.65
N ASP A 46 23.81 -1.59 -11.84
CA ASP A 46 24.65 -1.93 -13.01
C ASP A 46 25.02 -3.41 -13.07
N LEU A 47 25.26 -4.04 -11.90
CA LEU A 47 25.41 -5.48 -11.78
C LEU A 47 24.19 -6.25 -12.31
N ASP A 48 22.98 -5.88 -11.88
CA ASP A 48 21.75 -6.55 -12.31
C ASP A 48 21.45 -6.28 -13.80
N PHE A 49 21.81 -5.09 -14.30
CA PHE A 49 21.69 -4.74 -15.70
C PHE A 49 22.58 -5.61 -16.58
N ASP A 50 23.86 -5.74 -16.21
CA ASP A 50 24.81 -6.59 -16.91
C ASP A 50 24.36 -8.05 -16.89
N LEU A 51 23.88 -8.53 -15.73
CA LEU A 51 23.36 -9.89 -15.61
C LEU A 51 22.14 -10.09 -16.50
N ALA A 52 21.15 -9.20 -16.44
CA ALA A 52 19.97 -9.26 -17.29
C ALA A 52 20.34 -9.26 -18.78
N PHE A 53 21.26 -8.40 -19.19
CA PHE A 53 21.73 -8.28 -20.58
C PHE A 53 22.43 -9.55 -21.07
N VAL A 54 23.38 -10.07 -20.28
CA VAL A 54 24.15 -11.28 -20.64
C VAL A 54 23.23 -12.49 -20.76
N LEU A 55 22.28 -12.64 -19.84
CA LEU A 55 21.36 -13.77 -19.83
C LEU A 55 20.48 -13.83 -21.07
N TRP A 56 20.00 -12.69 -21.55
CA TRP A 56 19.25 -12.62 -22.81
C TRP A 56 20.05 -13.20 -23.99
N HIS A 57 21.31 -12.80 -24.11
CA HIS A 57 22.19 -13.20 -25.21
C HIS A 57 22.65 -14.65 -25.13
N LEU A 58 22.96 -15.15 -23.93
CA LEU A 58 23.48 -16.51 -23.75
C LEU A 58 22.42 -17.59 -23.94
N TYR A 59 21.19 -17.33 -23.48
CA TYR A 59 20.15 -18.35 -23.43
C TYR A 59 19.12 -18.23 -24.57
N GLN A 60 19.23 -17.21 -25.43
CA GLN A 60 18.26 -16.94 -26.50
C GLN A 60 16.81 -17.05 -25.99
N PHE A 61 16.53 -16.45 -24.83
CA PHE A 61 15.21 -16.49 -24.22
C PHE A 61 14.17 -15.96 -25.23
N GLY A 62 13.35 -16.86 -25.78
CA GLY A 62 12.29 -16.50 -26.72
C GLY A 62 12.76 -16.41 -28.17
N GLY A 63 12.39 -17.42 -28.97
CA GLY A 63 12.37 -17.31 -30.43
C GLY A 63 11.26 -16.39 -30.97
N ASP A 64 10.46 -15.80 -30.07
CA ASP A 64 9.33 -14.93 -30.40
C ASP A 64 9.74 -13.44 -30.35
N GLN A 65 9.50 -12.75 -31.47
CA GLN A 65 9.81 -11.34 -31.65
C GLN A 65 9.06 -10.45 -30.65
N ALA A 66 7.86 -10.85 -30.20
CA ALA A 66 7.08 -10.08 -29.23
C ALA A 66 7.72 -10.05 -27.83
N CYS A 67 8.29 -11.18 -27.40
CA CYS A 67 9.03 -11.29 -26.14
C CYS A 67 10.27 -10.40 -26.14
N ARG A 68 11.03 -10.45 -27.25
CA ARG A 68 12.20 -9.58 -27.45
C ARG A 68 11.83 -8.10 -27.38
N ALA A 69 10.77 -7.69 -28.06
CA ALA A 69 10.33 -6.30 -28.03
C ALA A 69 9.94 -5.85 -26.61
N ALA A 70 9.23 -6.68 -25.85
CA ALA A 70 8.86 -6.37 -24.47
C ALA A 70 10.08 -6.27 -23.54
N TYR A 71 11.08 -7.12 -23.73
CA TYR A 71 12.35 -7.08 -23.01
C TYR A 71 13.12 -5.79 -23.33
N GLU A 72 13.30 -5.47 -24.61
CA GLU A 72 14.00 -4.25 -25.05
C GLU A 72 13.28 -2.99 -24.57
N GLU A 73 11.94 -2.95 -24.63
CA GLU A 73 11.11 -1.86 -24.10
C GLU A 73 11.36 -1.64 -22.59
N MET A 74 11.33 -2.71 -21.80
CA MET A 74 11.61 -2.61 -20.36
C MET A 74 13.04 -2.12 -20.11
N MET A 75 14.04 -2.67 -20.81
CA MET A 75 15.44 -2.27 -20.62
C MET A 75 15.71 -0.80 -20.99
N GLN A 76 14.98 -0.25 -21.96
CA GLN A 76 15.12 1.15 -22.39
C GLN A 76 14.62 2.16 -21.35
N ILE A 77 13.68 1.78 -20.49
CA ILE A 77 13.11 2.68 -19.47
C ILE A 77 13.87 2.62 -18.13
N LEU A 78 14.81 1.69 -17.96
CA LEU A 78 15.58 1.53 -16.73
C LEU A 78 16.64 2.62 -16.57
N ARG A 79 16.73 3.19 -15.37
CA ARG A 79 17.86 4.01 -14.94
C ARG A 79 18.89 3.14 -14.20
N ILE A 80 20.13 3.17 -14.66
CA ILE A 80 21.20 2.36 -14.08
C ILE A 80 21.76 3.08 -12.84
N CYS A 81 21.64 2.46 -11.67
CA CYS A 81 22.30 2.87 -10.43
C CYS A 81 23.72 2.28 -10.44
N LYS A 82 24.74 3.14 -10.59
CA LYS A 82 26.16 2.74 -10.70
C LYS A 82 26.72 2.43 -9.33
N ILE A 83 27.28 1.23 -9.14
CA ILE A 83 27.88 0.83 -7.87
C ILE A 83 29.22 1.56 -7.70
N ASN A 84 29.27 2.47 -6.73
CA ASN A 84 30.48 3.21 -6.35
C ASN A 84 31.02 2.72 -4.98
N GLU A 85 32.12 3.31 -4.52
CA GLU A 85 32.73 2.94 -3.22
C GLU A 85 31.77 3.16 -2.04
N SER A 86 30.94 4.20 -2.06
CA SER A 86 29.97 4.46 -0.99
C SER A 86 28.92 3.36 -0.89
N ILE A 87 28.38 2.90 -2.03
CA ILE A 87 27.44 1.78 -2.10
C ILE A 87 28.11 0.49 -1.61
N LEU A 88 29.36 0.24 -2.00
CA LEU A 88 30.12 -0.92 -1.56
C LEU A 88 30.32 -0.92 -0.04
N GLU A 89 30.70 0.21 0.55
CA GLU A 89 30.84 0.32 2.01
C GLU A 89 29.49 0.15 2.71
N ASN A 90 28.44 0.81 2.22
CA ASN A 90 27.09 0.69 2.78
C ASN A 90 26.57 -0.75 2.76
N SER A 91 26.86 -1.51 1.69
CA SER A 91 26.42 -2.89 1.54
C SER A 91 26.93 -3.82 2.66
N LYS A 92 28.09 -3.54 3.26
CA LYS A 92 28.71 -4.39 4.29
C LYS A 92 27.91 -4.42 5.59
N PHE A 93 27.06 -3.41 5.83
CA PHE A 93 26.27 -3.30 7.05
C PHE A 93 24.99 -4.15 7.03
N TYR A 94 24.58 -4.63 5.86
CA TYR A 94 23.38 -5.46 5.74
C TYR A 94 23.71 -6.93 5.99
N ARG A 95 22.91 -7.58 6.84
CA ARG A 95 23.00 -9.03 7.13
C ARG A 95 22.38 -9.88 6.02
N LEU A 96 22.77 -9.63 4.77
CA LEU A 96 22.34 -10.33 3.56
C LEU A 96 23.55 -10.92 2.83
N ASN A 97 23.31 -11.72 1.78
CA ASN A 97 24.41 -12.07 0.88
C ASN A 97 24.91 -10.83 0.13
N PHE A 98 26.11 -10.92 -0.42
CA PHE A 98 26.79 -9.78 -1.07
C PHE A 98 25.92 -9.08 -2.13
N TYR A 99 25.25 -9.84 -3.00
CA TYR A 99 24.44 -9.27 -4.08
C TYR A 99 23.17 -8.57 -3.57
N ASP A 100 22.49 -9.17 -2.60
CA ASP A 100 21.30 -8.56 -2.01
C ASP A 100 21.62 -7.35 -1.14
N SER A 101 22.75 -7.38 -0.43
CA SER A 101 23.30 -6.23 0.26
C SER A 101 23.59 -5.08 -0.70
N LEU A 102 24.14 -5.36 -1.89
CA LEU A 102 24.40 -4.34 -2.91
C LEU A 102 23.11 -3.76 -3.49
N ARG A 103 22.12 -4.60 -3.81
CA ARG A 103 20.81 -4.14 -4.27
C ARG A 103 20.15 -3.23 -3.25
N LEU A 104 20.22 -3.59 -1.97
CA LEU A 104 19.68 -2.79 -0.89
C LEU A 104 20.43 -1.47 -0.72
N ALA A 105 21.76 -1.49 -0.80
CA ALA A 105 22.59 -0.29 -0.77
C ALA A 105 22.27 0.67 -1.94
N CYS A 106 22.14 0.13 -3.16
CA CYS A 106 21.72 0.91 -4.33
C CYS A 106 20.33 1.52 -4.12
N SER A 107 19.42 0.77 -3.52
CA SER A 107 18.05 1.24 -3.27
C SER A 107 18.02 2.40 -2.29
N VAL A 108 18.86 2.35 -1.24
CA VAL A 108 19.01 3.45 -0.28
C VAL A 108 19.68 4.66 -0.95
N ASP A 109 20.77 4.46 -1.70
CA ASP A 109 21.52 5.54 -2.37
C ASP A 109 20.68 6.26 -3.45
N CYS A 110 19.96 5.48 -4.26
CA CYS A 110 19.06 5.98 -5.29
C CYS A 110 17.69 6.43 -4.71
N CYS A 111 17.50 6.44 -3.38
CA CYS A 111 16.28 6.82 -2.66
C CYS A 111 14.99 6.21 -3.23
N VAL A 112 15.03 4.91 -3.60
CA VAL A 112 13.85 4.25 -4.20
C VAL A 112 12.81 3.88 -3.14
N ASP A 113 11.54 3.86 -3.53
CA ASP A 113 10.42 3.47 -2.66
C ASP A 113 10.30 1.94 -2.54
N ALA A 114 10.72 1.19 -3.57
CA ALA A 114 10.54 -0.26 -3.63
C ALA A 114 11.70 -1.02 -4.30
N ILE A 115 11.86 -2.28 -3.90
CA ILE A 115 12.63 -3.31 -4.61
C ILE A 115 11.64 -4.35 -5.16
N VAL A 116 11.72 -4.64 -6.46
CA VAL A 116 10.86 -5.61 -7.14
C VAL A 116 11.70 -6.80 -7.60
N THR A 117 11.37 -7.99 -7.10
CA THR A 117 12.14 -9.23 -7.31
C THR A 117 11.20 -10.44 -7.42
N TRP A 118 11.64 -11.54 -8.03
CA TRP A 118 10.91 -12.82 -7.92
C TRP A 118 11.07 -13.49 -6.57
N GLU A 119 12.15 -13.18 -5.85
CA GLU A 119 12.55 -13.90 -4.64
C GLU A 119 12.69 -12.94 -3.45
N PRO A 120 11.61 -12.28 -2.98
CA PRO A 120 11.70 -11.32 -1.87
C PRO A 120 12.24 -11.94 -0.57
N ASN A 121 12.12 -13.26 -0.40
CA ASN A 121 12.69 -14.00 0.74
C ASN A 121 14.20 -13.84 0.89
N GLN A 122 14.93 -13.57 -0.20
CA GLN A 122 16.39 -13.37 -0.14
C GLN A 122 16.77 -12.13 0.68
N PHE A 123 15.86 -11.16 0.79
CA PHE A 123 16.05 -9.95 1.58
C PHE A 123 15.56 -10.09 3.03
N ALA A 124 14.82 -11.15 3.39
CA ALA A 124 14.22 -11.30 4.71
C ALA A 124 15.22 -11.84 5.74
N THR A 125 15.45 -11.07 6.80
CA THR A 125 16.35 -11.39 7.92
C THR A 125 15.61 -11.85 9.17
N SER A 126 14.28 -11.71 9.22
CA SER A 126 13.45 -12.14 10.35
C SER A 126 12.26 -13.02 9.94
N ASP A 127 11.74 -13.81 10.88
CA ASP A 127 10.57 -14.65 10.65
C ASP A 127 9.30 -13.82 10.37
N ARG A 128 9.21 -12.61 10.94
CA ARG A 128 8.11 -11.67 10.67
C ARG A 128 8.09 -11.24 9.21
N GLU A 129 9.24 -10.87 8.66
CA GLU A 129 9.36 -10.51 7.23
C GLU A 129 9.01 -11.71 6.34
N ARG A 130 9.49 -12.91 6.68
CA ARG A 130 9.16 -14.15 5.95
C ARG A 130 7.67 -14.49 5.99
N SER A 131 7.01 -14.29 7.12
CA SER A 131 5.55 -14.45 7.22
C SER A 131 4.81 -13.41 6.38
N SER A 132 5.21 -12.14 6.43
CA SER A 132 4.64 -11.09 5.59
C SER A 132 4.76 -11.40 4.10
N ILE A 133 5.91 -11.92 3.66
CA ILE A 133 6.10 -12.36 2.28
C ILE A 133 5.15 -13.52 1.92
N ARG A 134 4.96 -14.50 2.81
CA ARG A 134 4.03 -15.62 2.54
C ARG A 134 2.58 -15.17 2.44
N GLU A 135 2.18 -14.21 3.27
CA GLU A 135 0.79 -13.74 3.35
C GLU A 135 0.46 -12.70 2.28
N LYS A 136 1.38 -11.76 2.04
CA LYS A 136 1.13 -10.56 1.23
C LYS A 136 2.02 -10.46 0.00
N GLY A 137 3.10 -11.25 -0.07
CA GLY A 137 4.10 -11.18 -1.13
C GLY A 137 5.12 -10.05 -0.96
N TYR A 138 5.07 -9.26 0.12
CA TYR A 138 5.99 -8.17 0.36
C TYR A 138 6.21 -7.88 1.86
N PHE A 139 7.22 -7.07 2.17
CA PHE A 139 7.44 -6.46 3.48
C PHE A 139 8.17 -5.12 3.34
N TYR A 140 8.12 -4.28 4.37
CA TYR A 140 8.85 -3.02 4.40
C TYR A 140 10.07 -3.10 5.31
N ARG A 141 11.14 -2.39 4.93
CA ARG A 141 12.32 -2.19 5.76
C ARG A 141 12.62 -0.70 5.92
N ASN A 142 12.81 -0.29 7.16
CA ASN A 142 13.10 1.09 7.54
C ASN A 142 14.60 1.31 7.63
N PHE A 143 15.08 2.39 7.03
CA PHE A 143 16.46 2.86 7.09
C PHE A 143 16.48 4.24 7.72
N ASN A 144 17.38 4.44 8.67
CA ASN A 144 17.58 5.77 9.25
C ASN A 144 18.53 6.53 8.34
N ALA A 145 18.07 7.63 7.76
CA ALA A 145 18.93 8.61 7.14
C ALA A 145 19.22 9.72 8.16
N GLU A 146 20.50 9.90 8.52
CA GLU A 146 20.93 11.06 9.29
C GLU A 146 21.28 12.18 8.30
N MET A 147 20.43 13.22 8.24
CA MET A 147 20.72 14.42 7.48
C MET A 147 21.78 15.24 8.22
N ALA A 148 22.83 15.66 7.50
CA ALA A 148 24.00 16.31 8.08
C ALA A 148 23.75 17.68 8.74
N ASP A 149 22.57 18.29 8.53
CA ASP A 149 22.36 19.72 8.82
C ASP A 149 21.34 20.06 9.93
N ASP A 150 20.52 19.11 10.44
CA ASP A 150 19.44 19.47 11.39
C ASP A 150 19.13 18.44 12.51
N GLN A 151 19.91 17.38 12.72
CA GLN A 151 19.59 16.31 13.70
C GLN A 151 18.18 15.66 13.53
N THR A 152 17.37 16.05 12.54
CA THR A 152 16.13 15.39 12.17
C THR A 152 16.44 14.05 11.51
N ARG A 153 16.12 12.97 12.21
CA ARG A 153 16.17 11.61 11.67
C ARG A 153 14.97 11.40 10.77
N THR A 154 15.20 11.35 9.46
CA THR A 154 14.18 10.90 8.52
C THR A 154 14.33 9.39 8.32
N THR A 155 13.28 8.64 8.62
CA THR A 155 13.24 7.21 8.33
C THR A 155 12.77 7.02 6.89
N HIS A 156 13.64 6.48 6.05
CA HIS A 156 13.30 6.07 4.68
C HIS A 156 12.82 4.61 4.70
N SER A 157 11.60 4.34 4.26
CA SER A 157 11.05 2.98 4.20
C SER A 157 11.10 2.47 2.78
N ILE A 158 11.73 1.31 2.56
CA ILE A 158 11.78 0.65 1.26
C ILE A 158 10.94 -0.62 1.34
N GLY A 159 9.98 -0.76 0.43
CA GLY A 159 9.19 -1.98 0.32
C GLY A 159 9.89 -3.02 -0.57
N ILE A 160 10.01 -4.26 -0.11
CA ILE A 160 10.56 -5.37 -0.89
C ILE A 160 9.39 -6.25 -1.32
N PHE A 161 9.13 -6.30 -2.63
CA PHE A 161 7.95 -6.93 -3.21
C PHE A 161 8.32 -8.10 -4.12
N SER A 162 7.47 -9.13 -4.11
CA SER A 162 7.32 -10.01 -5.26
C SER A 162 6.74 -9.22 -6.44
N VAL A 163 7.02 -9.67 -7.67
CA VAL A 163 6.51 -9.00 -8.88
C VAL A 163 4.98 -8.88 -8.86
N ASP A 164 4.27 -9.97 -8.52
CA ASP A 164 2.81 -9.97 -8.47
C ASP A 164 2.27 -9.04 -7.37
N ALA A 165 2.88 -9.07 -6.18
CA ALA A 165 2.48 -8.20 -5.08
C ALA A 165 2.72 -6.72 -5.41
N PHE A 166 3.82 -6.40 -6.12
CA PHE A 166 4.08 -5.03 -6.56
C PHE A 166 3.03 -4.55 -7.56
N LEU A 167 2.66 -5.37 -8.54
CA LEU A 167 1.62 -5.01 -9.51
C LEU A 167 0.24 -4.83 -8.86
N LEU A 168 -0.09 -5.67 -7.87
CA LEU A 168 -1.29 -5.51 -7.06
C LEU A 168 -1.24 -4.23 -6.23
N HIS A 169 -0.11 -3.95 -5.58
CA HIS A 169 0.08 -2.74 -4.79
C HIS A 169 -0.01 -1.48 -5.65
N LEU A 170 0.58 -1.47 -6.84
CA LEU A 170 0.40 -0.38 -7.79
C LEU A 170 -1.05 -0.26 -8.25
N HIS A 171 -1.74 -1.37 -8.46
CA HIS A 171 -3.16 -1.34 -8.80
C HIS A 171 -3.98 -0.77 -7.66
N GLU A 172 -3.72 -1.15 -6.41
CA GLU A 172 -4.32 -0.59 -5.20
C GLU A 172 -4.06 0.91 -5.09
N LEU A 173 -2.83 1.36 -5.36
CA LEU A 173 -2.46 2.77 -5.39
C LEU A 173 -3.11 3.51 -6.56
N GLU A 174 -3.25 2.89 -7.74
CA GLU A 174 -3.97 3.43 -8.89
C GLU A 174 -5.48 3.48 -8.65
N THR A 175 -6.06 2.49 -7.98
CA THR A 175 -7.45 2.53 -7.53
C THR A 175 -7.61 3.58 -6.44
N THR A 176 -6.65 3.74 -5.53
CA THR A 176 -6.68 4.77 -4.48
C THR A 176 -6.51 6.17 -5.09
N THR A 177 -5.65 6.34 -6.10
CA THR A 177 -5.39 7.63 -6.78
C THR A 177 -6.44 7.97 -7.85
N SER A 178 -7.03 7.00 -8.55
CA SER A 178 -8.23 7.19 -9.39
C SER A 178 -9.52 7.32 -8.55
N SER A 179 -9.47 6.91 -7.27
CA SER A 179 -10.44 7.26 -6.22
C SER A 179 -10.12 8.60 -5.53
N ILE A 180 -9.21 9.41 -6.07
CA ILE A 180 -9.17 10.87 -5.84
C ILE A 180 -10.02 11.58 -6.91
N ARG A 181 -11.17 11.01 -7.27
CA ARG A 181 -12.36 11.78 -6.97
C ARG A 181 -12.61 11.54 -5.49
N LYS A 182 -12.22 12.50 -4.63
CA LYS A 182 -12.93 12.66 -3.35
C LYS A 182 -14.40 12.55 -3.72
N ALA A 183 -15.02 11.39 -3.50
CA ALA A 183 -16.45 11.35 -3.34
C ALA A 183 -16.73 12.45 -2.30
N PRO A 184 -17.68 13.35 -2.54
CA PRO A 184 -17.97 14.41 -1.58
C PRO A 184 -18.08 13.73 -0.21
N SER A 185 -17.21 14.08 0.72
CA SER A 185 -17.14 13.47 2.04
C SER A 185 -18.45 13.81 2.73
N VAL A 186 -19.42 12.89 2.65
CA VAL A 186 -20.77 13.14 3.13
C VAL A 186 -20.75 13.36 4.63
N LEU A 187 -19.82 12.70 5.31
CA LEU A 187 -19.58 12.76 6.74
C LEU A 187 -18.09 12.91 7.07
N GLN A 188 -17.82 13.60 8.17
CA GLN A 188 -16.55 13.64 8.88
C GLN A 188 -16.79 13.61 10.40
N ILE A 189 -15.81 13.14 11.18
CA ILE A 189 -15.86 13.23 12.65
C ILE A 189 -15.38 14.62 13.06
N GLU A 190 -16.23 15.38 13.73
CA GLU A 190 -15.88 16.69 14.29
C GLU A 190 -15.29 16.56 15.69
N SER A 191 -15.88 15.68 16.50
CA SER A 191 -15.40 15.45 17.86
C SER A 191 -15.59 14.00 18.28
N LEU A 192 -14.61 13.46 18.97
CA LEU A 192 -14.64 12.13 19.55
C LEU A 192 -14.26 12.18 21.03
N GLU A 193 -15.10 11.60 21.87
CA GLU A 193 -14.82 11.41 23.29
C GLU A 193 -15.11 9.96 23.69
N VAL A 194 -14.14 9.30 24.32
CA VAL A 194 -14.33 7.96 24.87
C VAL A 194 -14.00 7.96 26.35
N GLN A 195 -14.97 7.53 27.16
CA GLN A 195 -14.84 7.43 28.61
C GLN A 195 -14.80 5.96 29.03
N ILE A 196 -13.71 5.58 29.70
CA ILE A 196 -13.50 4.24 30.22
C ILE A 196 -13.63 4.31 31.74
N THR A 197 -14.70 3.71 32.27
CA THR A 197 -14.95 3.59 33.73
C THR A 197 -15.30 2.14 34.07
N ARG A 198 -16.34 1.88 34.88
CA ARG A 198 -16.97 0.56 35.00
C ARG A 198 -17.75 0.15 33.74
N SER A 199 -18.06 1.12 32.88
CA SER A 199 -18.64 0.90 31.56
C SER A 199 -17.90 1.75 30.54
N ILE A 200 -17.80 1.29 29.30
CA ILE A 200 -17.18 2.05 28.21
C ILE A 200 -18.28 2.80 27.47
N LYS A 201 -18.10 4.12 27.35
CA LYS A 201 -18.99 4.99 26.60
C LYS A 201 -18.21 5.75 25.54
N ALA A 202 -18.79 5.88 24.35
CA ALA A 202 -18.27 6.74 23.30
C ALA A 202 -19.31 7.79 22.95
N THR A 203 -18.86 9.04 22.79
CA THR A 203 -19.65 10.15 22.26
C THR A 203 -18.96 10.63 21.00
N VAL A 204 -19.69 10.65 19.88
CA VAL A 204 -19.18 11.13 18.60
C VAL A 204 -20.07 12.24 18.09
N THR A 205 -19.46 13.27 17.51
CA THR A 205 -20.15 14.28 16.72
C THR A 205 -19.70 14.12 15.28
N LEU A 206 -20.63 13.79 14.38
CA LEU A 206 -20.40 13.79 12.95
C LEU A 206 -20.85 15.11 12.36
N GLN A 207 -20.15 15.60 11.34
CA GLN A 207 -20.56 16.74 10.55
C GLN A 207 -20.74 16.32 9.09
N THR A 208 -21.82 16.78 8.48
CA THR A 208 -22.07 16.62 7.05
C THR A 208 -21.37 17.69 6.22
N PHE A 209 -21.18 17.47 4.92
CA PHE A 209 -20.68 18.50 4.01
C PHE A 209 -21.56 19.77 3.97
N GLU A 210 -22.85 19.66 4.31
CA GLU A 210 -23.79 20.79 4.44
C GLU A 210 -23.66 21.53 5.78
N GLY A 211 -22.71 21.12 6.63
CA GLY A 211 -22.44 21.71 7.93
C GLY A 211 -23.36 21.26 9.06
N ARG A 212 -24.32 20.36 8.81
CA ARG A 212 -25.19 19.80 9.86
C ARG A 212 -24.39 18.86 10.76
N GLN A 213 -24.57 18.99 12.07
CA GLN A 213 -23.89 18.17 13.06
C GLN A 213 -24.87 17.20 13.75
N PHE A 214 -24.42 15.96 13.94
CA PHE A 214 -25.15 14.90 14.62
C PHE A 214 -24.31 14.37 15.76
N ARG A 215 -24.88 14.28 16.96
CA ARG A 215 -24.15 13.81 18.15
C ARG A 215 -24.87 12.65 18.79
N GLU A 216 -24.15 11.57 19.01
CA GLU A 216 -24.68 10.39 19.70
C GLU A 216 -23.72 9.88 20.77
N THR A 217 -24.31 9.28 21.80
CA THR A 217 -23.58 8.59 22.86
C THR A 217 -24.08 7.15 22.99
N THR A 218 -23.15 6.20 23.03
CA THR A 218 -23.46 4.77 23.15
C THR A 218 -22.55 4.08 24.16
N HIS A 219 -22.95 2.88 24.55
CA HIS A 219 -22.18 1.99 25.39
C HIS A 219 -21.62 0.83 24.56
N GLY A 220 -20.42 0.37 24.91
CA GLY A 220 -19.78 -0.77 24.24
C GLY A 220 -18.99 -1.66 25.19
N ARG A 221 -18.55 -2.80 24.66
CA ARG A 221 -17.67 -3.77 25.33
C ARG A 221 -16.20 -3.37 25.26
N THR A 222 -15.84 -2.65 24.21
CA THR A 222 -14.50 -2.09 23.97
C THR A 222 -14.66 -0.63 23.49
N PRO A 223 -13.58 0.18 23.52
CA PRO A 223 -13.60 1.55 22.98
C PRO A 223 -14.08 1.59 21.53
N CYS A 224 -13.54 0.71 20.67
CA CYS A 224 -13.93 0.63 19.26
C CYS A 224 -15.38 0.15 19.09
N ASP A 225 -15.86 -0.81 19.90
CA ASP A 225 -17.26 -1.28 19.85
C ASP A 225 -18.25 -0.17 20.26
N ALA A 226 -17.91 0.65 21.26
CA ALA A 226 -18.71 1.81 21.63
C ALA A 226 -18.71 2.85 20.51
N LEU A 227 -17.53 3.18 19.97
CA LEU A 227 -17.39 4.16 18.90
C LEU A 227 -18.12 3.75 17.63
N TYR A 228 -17.94 2.50 17.18
CA TYR A 228 -18.66 1.89 16.08
C TYR A 228 -20.17 2.08 16.21
N LYS A 229 -20.74 1.72 17.37
CA LYS A 229 -22.17 1.89 17.65
C LYS A 229 -22.61 3.35 17.67
N ALA A 230 -21.76 4.26 18.16
CA ALA A 230 -22.06 5.69 18.20
C ALA A 230 -22.14 6.27 16.80
N ILE A 231 -21.17 5.95 15.94
CA ILE A 231 -21.16 6.36 14.53
C ILE A 231 -22.38 5.77 13.83
N ASP A 232 -22.65 4.47 14.02
CA ASP A 232 -23.81 3.84 13.39
C ASP A 232 -25.13 4.49 13.78
N ARG A 233 -25.30 4.81 15.07
CA ARG A 233 -26.51 5.49 15.54
C ARG A 233 -26.66 6.90 14.97
N CYS A 234 -25.56 7.65 14.81
CA CYS A 234 -25.59 8.95 14.14
C CYS A 234 -26.07 8.81 12.70
N VAL A 235 -25.51 7.83 11.98
CA VAL A 235 -25.82 7.58 10.58
C VAL A 235 -27.28 7.12 10.44
N ASP A 236 -27.71 6.07 11.14
CA ASP A 236 -29.02 5.45 10.95
C ASP A 236 -30.19 6.40 11.30
N ARG A 237 -29.97 7.39 12.18
CA ARG A 237 -30.97 8.41 12.53
C ARG A 237 -31.11 9.52 11.50
N HIS A 238 -30.06 9.78 10.72
CA HIS A 238 -29.97 11.00 9.91
C HIS A 238 -29.70 10.74 8.43
N ILE A 239 -29.25 9.54 8.08
CA ILE A 239 -28.86 9.13 6.74
C ILE A 239 -29.42 7.72 6.49
N GLN A 240 -30.17 7.56 5.41
CA GLN A 240 -30.73 6.27 5.04
C GLN A 240 -29.67 5.43 4.32
N LEU A 241 -29.07 4.49 5.06
CA LEU A 241 -28.14 3.49 4.55
C LEU A 241 -28.63 2.08 4.89
N PRO A 242 -28.33 1.06 4.08
CA PRO A 242 -28.60 -0.33 4.43
C PRO A 242 -27.82 -0.75 5.68
N GLU A 243 -28.25 -1.87 6.28
CA GLU A 243 -27.48 -2.48 7.36
C GLU A 243 -26.06 -2.78 6.90
N ARG A 244 -25.13 -2.54 7.80
CA ARG A 244 -23.70 -2.64 7.57
C ARG A 244 -23.05 -3.30 8.78
N ASN A 245 -21.98 -4.06 8.53
CA ASN A 245 -21.32 -4.82 9.57
C ASN A 245 -19.81 -4.73 9.41
N LEU A 246 -19.11 -4.38 10.49
CA LEU A 246 -17.64 -4.41 10.53
C LEU A 246 -17.18 -5.86 10.64
N VAL A 247 -16.62 -6.40 9.56
CA VAL A 247 -16.19 -7.81 9.49
C VAL A 247 -14.68 -8.00 9.62
N TYR A 248 -13.91 -6.94 9.41
CA TYR A 248 -12.46 -6.97 9.59
C TYR A 248 -11.97 -5.68 10.22
N PHE A 249 -11.03 -5.82 11.15
CA PHE A 249 -10.29 -4.74 11.78
C PHE A 249 -8.85 -5.20 12.01
N SER A 250 -7.90 -4.40 11.56
CA SER A 250 -6.47 -4.63 11.74
C SER A 250 -5.77 -3.34 12.13
N MET A 251 -4.84 -3.46 13.08
CA MET A 251 -3.90 -2.41 13.46
C MET A 251 -2.53 -3.06 13.76
N PRO A 252 -1.41 -2.32 13.67
CA PRO A 252 -0.10 -2.82 14.03
C PRO A 252 -0.04 -3.41 15.45
N ASP A 253 0.52 -4.62 15.59
CA ASP A 253 0.73 -5.29 16.88
C ASP A 253 1.75 -4.59 17.79
N THR A 254 2.52 -3.65 17.24
CA THR A 254 3.50 -2.85 17.97
C THR A 254 3.47 -1.44 17.43
N ILE A 255 3.14 -0.50 18.31
CA ILE A 255 3.16 0.94 18.03
C ILE A 255 4.55 1.44 18.43
N GLY A 256 5.24 2.15 17.53
CA GLY A 256 6.67 2.48 17.62
C GLY A 256 7.07 3.51 18.70
N GLY A 257 6.18 3.81 19.65
CA GLY A 257 6.34 4.84 20.67
C GLY A 257 4.99 5.43 21.06
N ALA A 258 4.95 6.27 22.09
CA ALA A 258 3.71 6.93 22.54
C ALA A 258 3.12 7.88 21.48
N ASP A 259 3.98 8.43 20.61
CA ASP A 259 3.61 9.38 19.55
C ASP A 259 3.63 8.77 18.14
N ALA A 260 3.69 7.43 18.05
CA ALA A 260 3.76 6.80 16.74
C ALA A 260 2.40 6.82 16.05
N VAL A 261 2.42 7.20 14.77
CA VAL A 261 1.24 7.16 13.89
C VAL A 261 0.82 5.71 13.71
N VAL A 262 -0.47 5.46 13.87
CA VAL A 262 -1.08 4.14 13.71
C VAL A 262 -1.98 4.15 12.49
N GLU A 263 -1.78 3.17 11.61
CA GLU A 263 -2.71 2.85 10.54
C GLU A 263 -3.74 1.84 11.02
N VAL A 264 -5.01 2.15 10.83
CA VAL A 264 -6.12 1.23 11.04
C VAL A 264 -6.74 0.89 9.70
N CYS A 265 -6.86 -0.40 9.41
CA CYS A 265 -7.56 -0.92 8.24
C CYS A 265 -8.82 -1.66 8.67
N ILE A 266 -9.92 -1.41 7.97
CA ILE A 266 -11.20 -2.06 8.21
C ILE A 266 -11.83 -2.60 6.93
N ARG A 267 -12.71 -3.59 7.10
CA ARG A 267 -13.64 -4.03 6.06
C ARG A 267 -15.06 -4.03 6.60
N VAL A 268 -15.95 -3.40 5.86
CA VAL A 268 -17.37 -3.29 6.17
C VAL A 268 -18.16 -4.01 5.08
N GLU A 269 -19.04 -4.91 5.48
CA GLU A 269 -20.04 -5.53 4.61
C GLU A 269 -21.32 -4.71 4.64
N CYS A 270 -21.92 -4.48 3.47
CA CYS A 270 -23.22 -3.82 3.33
C CYS A 270 -23.98 -4.48 2.18
N GLY A 271 -25.02 -5.26 2.51
CA GLY A 271 -25.65 -6.18 1.56
C GLY A 271 -24.63 -7.20 1.02
N ASP A 272 -24.59 -7.38 -0.31
CA ASP A 272 -23.65 -8.28 -0.98
C ASP A 272 -22.30 -7.62 -1.33
N ALA A 273 -22.08 -6.38 -0.91
CA ALA A 273 -20.88 -5.61 -1.22
C ALA A 273 -19.96 -5.49 0.01
N GLN A 274 -18.64 -5.53 -0.26
CA GLN A 274 -17.59 -5.29 0.72
C GLN A 274 -16.89 -3.96 0.42
N PHE A 275 -16.66 -3.19 1.48
CA PHE A 275 -16.00 -1.89 1.43
C PHE A 275 -14.79 -1.91 2.36
N GLU A 276 -13.63 -1.57 1.83
CA GLU A 276 -12.41 -1.43 2.62
C GLU A 276 -12.07 0.04 2.78
N ALA A 277 -11.54 0.37 3.95
CA ALA A 277 -11.04 1.71 4.24
C ALA A 277 -9.89 1.61 5.23
N SER A 278 -8.96 2.57 5.13
CA SER A 278 -7.92 2.78 6.13
C SER A 278 -7.81 4.25 6.50
N ALA A 279 -7.29 4.51 7.69
CA ALA A 279 -6.91 5.84 8.12
C ALA A 279 -5.71 5.77 9.07
N THR A 280 -4.91 6.84 9.06
CA THR A 280 -3.71 6.99 9.88
C THR A 280 -3.89 8.13 10.87
N ASN A 281 -3.63 7.89 12.15
CA ASN A 281 -3.73 8.91 13.20
C ASN A 281 -2.76 8.58 14.34
N ASP A 282 -2.32 9.57 15.12
CA ASP A 282 -1.53 9.36 16.34
C ASP A 282 -2.40 8.78 17.49
N ASN A 283 -3.72 8.81 17.34
CA ASN A 283 -4.68 8.19 18.22
C ASN A 283 -5.45 7.08 17.50
N VAL A 284 -5.30 5.84 17.98
CA VAL A 284 -5.94 4.63 17.44
C VAL A 284 -7.46 4.77 17.31
N LEU A 285 -8.13 5.46 18.24
CA LEU A 285 -9.58 5.62 18.20
C LEU A 285 -10.01 6.60 17.10
N TRP A 286 -9.21 7.64 16.85
CA TRP A 286 -9.43 8.54 15.73
C TRP A 286 -9.15 7.82 14.40
N ALA A 287 -8.02 7.10 14.27
CA ALA A 287 -7.75 6.29 13.09
C ALA A 287 -8.88 5.30 12.80
N PHE A 288 -9.38 4.61 13.83
CA PHE A 288 -10.53 3.71 13.68
C PHE A 288 -11.80 4.45 13.24
N GLY A 289 -12.14 5.56 13.89
CA GLY A 289 -13.32 6.35 13.55
C GLY A 289 -13.27 6.89 12.13
N ASP A 290 -12.14 7.44 11.72
CA ASP A 290 -11.91 8.00 10.39
C ASP A 290 -11.99 6.90 9.32
N ALA A 291 -11.38 5.75 9.55
CA ALA A 291 -11.49 4.61 8.64
C ALA A 291 -12.95 4.15 8.51
N TYR A 292 -13.70 4.10 9.62
CA TYR A 292 -15.12 3.71 9.61
C TYR A 292 -16.01 4.70 8.87
N VAL A 293 -15.82 6.01 9.10
CA VAL A 293 -16.54 7.06 8.36
C VAL A 293 -16.15 7.05 6.88
N ALA A 294 -14.89 6.77 6.55
CA ALA A 294 -14.46 6.62 5.15
C ALA A 294 -15.18 5.44 4.48
N ALA A 295 -15.30 4.28 5.13
CA ALA A 295 -16.09 3.16 4.61
C ALA A 295 -17.57 3.54 4.40
N ILE A 296 -18.18 4.27 5.33
CA ILE A 296 -19.57 4.77 5.19
C ILE A 296 -19.70 5.72 4.00
N ASN A 297 -18.76 6.65 3.80
CA ASN A 297 -18.75 7.54 2.66
C ASN A 297 -18.66 6.76 1.34
N SER A 298 -17.86 5.69 1.30
CA SER A 298 -17.76 4.78 0.15
C SER A 298 -19.06 4.01 -0.11
N ILE A 299 -19.72 3.51 0.94
CA ILE A 299 -21.05 2.87 0.82
C ILE A 299 -22.05 3.86 0.23
N TYR A 300 -22.11 5.08 0.77
CA TYR A 300 -23.03 6.12 0.31
C TYR A 300 -22.78 6.51 -1.15
N ALA A 301 -21.51 6.66 -1.55
CA ALA A 301 -21.13 6.94 -2.94
C ALA A 301 -21.45 5.77 -3.88
N GLY A 302 -21.24 4.53 -3.45
CA GLY A 302 -21.57 3.32 -4.21
C GLY A 302 -23.08 3.12 -4.38
N LEU A 303 -23.88 3.45 -3.37
CA LEU A 303 -25.35 3.41 -3.48
C LEU A 303 -25.88 4.48 -4.43
N SER A 304 -25.26 5.66 -4.46
CA SER A 304 -25.61 6.75 -5.37
C SER A 304 -25.37 6.42 -6.85
N SER A 305 -24.47 5.47 -7.15
CA SER A 305 -24.16 5.04 -8.52
C SER A 305 -24.93 3.80 -8.96
N VAL A 306 -25.32 2.92 -8.04
CA VAL A 306 -26.04 1.66 -8.31
C VAL A 306 -27.57 1.85 -8.25
N TRP A 307 -28.06 2.76 -7.42
CA TRP A 307 -29.48 3.09 -7.30
C TRP A 307 -29.61 4.56 -7.66
N GLY A 308 -30.09 4.88 -8.85
CA GLY A 308 -30.36 6.27 -9.25
C GLY A 308 -31.43 6.89 -8.35
N MET A 309 -31.06 7.35 -7.17
CA MET A 309 -31.89 8.23 -6.36
C MET A 309 -31.87 9.59 -7.04
N GLY A 310 -32.91 9.77 -7.86
CA GLY A 310 -33.27 11.06 -8.41
C GLY A 310 -33.31 12.09 -7.30
N SER A 311 -32.86 13.28 -7.66
CA SER A 311 -33.09 14.52 -6.96
C SER A 311 -34.59 14.74 -6.73
N ASP A 312 -35.16 14.22 -5.64
CA ASP A 312 -36.40 14.74 -5.08
C ASP A 312 -36.05 15.52 -3.81
N ARG A 313 -35.85 16.82 -4.01
CA ARG A 313 -35.90 17.81 -2.94
C ARG A 313 -37.36 17.99 -2.54
N PRO A 314 -37.75 17.80 -1.27
CA PRO A 314 -39.01 18.35 -0.81
C PRO A 314 -38.87 19.87 -0.65
N ASN A 315 -39.83 20.61 -1.21
CA ASN A 315 -40.13 22.00 -0.86
C ASN A 315 -40.62 22.09 0.59
#